data_AF-A0A7Y9TFS6-F1
#
_entry.id   AF-A0A7Y9TFS6-F1
#
_cell.length_a   1.000
_cell.length_b   1.000
_cell.length_c   1.000
_cell.angle_alpha   90.00
_cell.angle_beta   90.00
_cell.angle_gamma   90.00
#
_symmetry.space_group_name_H-M   'P 1'
#
loop_
_entity.id
_entity.type
_entity.pdbx_description
1 polymer ?
#
loop_
_entity_poly.entity_id
_entity_poly.type
_entity_poly.pdbx_seq_one_letter_code
_entity_poly.pdbx_strand_id
1 'polypeptide(L)'
;MATAPASKVTTEQIIAQSPAHDLLQDIFADLHPALTDEKRDIASIFTAQSAKDFLSQLMNFEQLLSPEDSYDTTVKKVQDKIDSAESVRDELLAQVFDQIRPIELSYRQVQMFFENTKVNDGKVRKPVELFVLNADPKAMKDIFSISVAAIENFVVQRNDNFNFRDDICNLVVPGFYPQPIREKFEQIANAWGMLLIGDLDDEKSFKNVERNFLPGGKYEFLKRPDDAAAADVCLMGYLQLRAGHWFEKGDAKDGLYGPPSVVFAGAVARADDAQGMAQGPVGSRFGRVVGAEKARIEPLIGEMEHLSMERQLIPIIRDADNHLCFYGCRTQADDPYGVLKFFTSYRILRYLERCCRHYLLQVAGQILTRDFMDQQIETPLKRLLDEQVEQGTIIGYDLFVDKDSSKRMQGICDITLSVMPTGPAETFVLKIDVPDFSKQGKEE
;
A
#
# COMPACT_ATOMS: atom_id res chain seq x y z
N MET A 1 -72.46 25.26 -28.56
CA MET A 1 -71.92 24.15 -29.35
C MET A 1 -71.50 23.06 -28.37
N ALA A 2 -72.24 21.96 -28.35
CA ALA A 2 -71.98 20.84 -27.45
C ALA A 2 -70.73 20.09 -27.93
N THR A 3 -69.77 19.88 -27.03
CA THR A 3 -68.60 19.03 -27.24
C THR A 3 -69.05 17.58 -27.33
N ALA A 4 -68.79 16.94 -28.48
CA ALA A 4 -69.06 15.53 -28.69
C ALA A 4 -68.23 14.67 -27.70
N PRO A 5 -68.78 13.57 -27.17
CA PRO A 5 -68.03 12.68 -26.29
C PRO A 5 -66.94 11.98 -27.11
N ALA A 6 -65.71 11.97 -26.57
CA ALA A 6 -64.62 11.17 -27.12
C ALA A 6 -65.07 9.70 -27.21
N SER A 7 -65.12 9.17 -28.43
CA SER A 7 -65.50 7.79 -28.69
C SER A 7 -64.56 6.86 -27.95
N LYS A 8 -65.10 6.03 -27.06
CA LYS A 8 -64.36 4.93 -26.44
C LYS A 8 -63.89 4.00 -27.56
N VAL A 9 -62.58 4.02 -27.84
CA VAL A 9 -61.94 3.10 -28.77
C VAL A 9 -62.11 1.70 -28.19
N THR A 10 -62.74 0.79 -28.94
CA THR A 10 -62.97 -0.58 -28.48
C THR A 10 -61.69 -1.40 -28.59
N THR A 11 -61.54 -2.44 -27.77
CA THR A 11 -60.36 -3.32 -27.76
C THR A 11 -60.05 -3.90 -29.15
N GLU A 12 -61.08 -4.15 -29.94
CA GLU A 12 -60.97 -4.61 -31.33
C GLU A 12 -60.34 -3.57 -32.28
N GLN A 13 -60.53 -2.27 -32.02
CA GLN A 13 -59.93 -1.17 -32.81
C GLN A 13 -58.47 -0.89 -32.44
N ILE A 14 -58.05 -1.25 -31.22
CA ILE A 14 -56.66 -1.15 -30.76
C ILE A 14 -55.83 -2.31 -31.31
N ILE A 15 -56.43 -3.50 -31.44
CA ILE A 15 -55.78 -4.71 -31.98
C ILE A 15 -55.76 -4.73 -33.51
N ALA A 16 -56.71 -4.04 -34.18
CA ALA A 16 -56.62 -3.80 -35.62
C ALA A 16 -55.42 -2.91 -35.95
N GLN A 17 -54.81 -3.08 -37.14
CA GLN A 17 -53.69 -2.26 -37.65
C GLN A 17 -53.96 -0.77 -37.43
N SER A 18 -53.40 -0.25 -36.35
CA SER A 18 -53.61 1.10 -35.87
C SER A 18 -52.29 1.63 -35.33
N PRO A 19 -52.09 2.95 -35.26
CA PRO A 19 -50.87 3.53 -34.69
C PRO A 19 -50.60 3.07 -33.24
N ALA A 20 -51.66 2.68 -32.51
CA ALA A 20 -51.55 2.12 -31.16
C ALA A 20 -51.08 0.66 -31.16
N HIS A 21 -51.47 -0.13 -32.17
CA HIS A 21 -50.98 -1.50 -32.36
C HIS A 21 -49.47 -1.50 -32.65
N ASP A 22 -49.00 -0.63 -33.55
CA ASP A 22 -47.59 -0.56 -33.92
C ASP A 22 -46.72 -0.10 -32.74
N LEU A 23 -47.19 0.88 -31.95
CA LEU A 23 -46.53 1.31 -30.73
C LEU A 23 -46.48 0.21 -29.66
N LEU A 24 -47.56 -0.57 -29.50
CA LEU A 24 -47.58 -1.73 -28.61
C LEU A 24 -46.62 -2.80 -29.09
N GLN A 25 -46.53 -3.04 -30.40
CA GLN A 25 -45.63 -4.03 -30.98
C GLN A 25 -44.15 -3.64 -30.78
N ASP A 26 -43.81 -2.35 -30.88
CA ASP A 26 -42.49 -1.82 -30.55
C ASP A 26 -42.17 -1.97 -29.05
N ILE A 27 -43.11 -1.64 -28.16
CA ILE A 27 -42.94 -1.83 -26.70
C ILE A 27 -42.75 -3.32 -26.35
N PHE A 28 -43.49 -4.22 -27.01
CA PHE A 28 -43.34 -5.66 -26.82
C PHE A 28 -42.06 -6.22 -27.44
N ALA A 29 -41.56 -5.62 -28.52
CA ALA A 29 -40.26 -5.94 -29.10
C ALA A 29 -39.10 -5.61 -28.15
N ASP A 30 -39.20 -4.50 -27.42
CA ASP A 30 -38.22 -4.13 -26.39
C ASP A 30 -38.25 -5.08 -25.17
N LEU A 31 -39.44 -5.64 -24.84
CA LEU A 31 -39.60 -6.62 -23.76
C LEU A 31 -39.10 -8.02 -24.15
N HIS A 32 -39.25 -8.44 -25.42
CA HIS A 32 -38.67 -9.67 -25.92
C HIS A 32 -38.39 -9.59 -27.44
N PRO A 33 -37.14 -9.33 -27.87
CA PRO A 33 -36.79 -9.08 -29.28
C PRO A 33 -37.05 -10.24 -30.24
N ALA A 34 -37.36 -11.44 -29.73
CA ALA A 34 -37.76 -12.57 -30.59
C ALA A 34 -39.25 -12.54 -30.99
N LEU A 35 -40.06 -11.62 -30.48
CA LEU A 35 -41.47 -11.44 -30.85
C LEU A 35 -41.66 -10.73 -32.20
N THR A 36 -40.61 -10.15 -32.77
CA THR A 36 -40.62 -9.46 -34.08
C THR A 36 -40.28 -10.36 -35.26
N ASP A 37 -39.82 -11.59 -35.02
CA ASP A 37 -39.43 -12.54 -36.07
C ASP A 37 -40.64 -13.41 -36.44
N GLU A 38 -41.40 -13.01 -37.47
CA GLU A 38 -42.64 -13.67 -37.95
C GLU A 38 -42.47 -15.17 -38.29
N LYS A 39 -41.23 -15.67 -38.36
CA LYS A 39 -40.88 -17.05 -38.72
C LYS A 39 -40.68 -17.99 -37.53
N ARG A 40 -40.70 -17.51 -36.29
CA ARG A 40 -40.51 -18.35 -35.09
C ARG A 40 -41.86 -18.72 -34.48
N ASP A 41 -42.04 -20.01 -34.22
CA ASP A 41 -43.23 -20.52 -33.55
C ASP A 41 -43.26 -20.08 -32.08
N ILE A 42 -44.41 -19.68 -31.54
CA ILE A 42 -44.56 -19.19 -30.16
C ILE A 42 -44.05 -20.23 -29.13
N ALA A 43 -44.23 -21.51 -29.44
CA ALA A 43 -43.71 -22.63 -28.65
C ALA A 43 -42.17 -22.75 -28.66
N SER A 44 -41.49 -22.16 -29.65
CA SER A 44 -40.04 -22.08 -29.75
C SER A 44 -39.45 -20.83 -29.10
N ILE A 45 -40.28 -19.80 -28.89
CA ILE A 45 -39.92 -18.52 -28.26
C ILE A 45 -39.99 -18.62 -26.75
N PHE A 46 -41.00 -19.32 -26.21
CA PHE A 46 -41.20 -19.44 -24.76
C PHE A 46 -41.05 -20.87 -24.24
N THR A 47 -40.08 -21.07 -23.36
CA THR A 47 -40.07 -22.21 -22.43
C THR A 47 -41.16 -22.00 -21.37
N ALA A 48 -41.61 -23.06 -20.70
CA ALA A 48 -42.62 -22.95 -19.64
C ALA A 48 -42.21 -21.98 -18.51
N GLN A 49 -40.90 -21.83 -18.26
CA GLN A 49 -40.37 -20.86 -17.30
C GLN A 49 -40.39 -19.43 -17.88
N SER A 50 -39.87 -19.22 -19.09
CA SER A 50 -39.86 -17.87 -19.69
C SER A 50 -41.26 -17.34 -20.01
N ALA A 51 -42.22 -18.22 -20.32
CA ALA A 51 -43.63 -17.85 -20.44
C ALA A 51 -44.22 -17.31 -19.14
N LYS A 52 -43.89 -17.94 -17.99
CA LYS A 52 -44.33 -17.48 -16.67
C LYS A 52 -43.72 -16.14 -16.31
N ASP A 53 -42.42 -15.98 -16.57
CA ASP A 53 -41.70 -14.75 -16.26
C ASP A 53 -42.20 -13.58 -17.12
N PHE A 54 -42.46 -13.81 -18.40
CA PHE A 54 -43.05 -12.82 -19.31
C PHE A 54 -44.49 -12.46 -18.93
N LEU A 55 -45.32 -13.45 -18.58
CA LEU A 55 -46.70 -13.20 -18.12
C LEU A 55 -46.73 -12.43 -16.79
N SER A 56 -45.79 -12.70 -15.90
CA SER A 56 -45.58 -11.91 -14.68
C SER A 56 -45.22 -10.45 -15.00
N GLN A 57 -44.29 -10.22 -15.93
CA GLN A 57 -43.93 -8.86 -16.38
C GLN A 57 -45.13 -8.12 -16.98
N LEU A 58 -45.91 -8.78 -17.84
CA LEU A 58 -47.14 -8.24 -18.44
C LEU A 58 -48.17 -7.85 -17.38
N MET A 59 -48.44 -8.74 -16.42
CA MET A 59 -49.38 -8.46 -15.33
C MET A 59 -48.91 -7.31 -14.43
N ASN A 60 -47.61 -7.22 -14.16
CA ASN A 60 -47.05 -6.10 -13.41
C ASN A 60 -47.18 -4.77 -14.17
N PHE A 61 -47.06 -4.81 -15.51
CA PHE A 61 -47.23 -3.64 -16.37
C PHE A 61 -48.71 -3.21 -16.45
N GLU A 62 -49.63 -4.18 -16.57
CA GLU A 62 -51.07 -3.94 -16.52
C GLU A 62 -51.49 -3.27 -15.20
N GLN A 63 -50.94 -3.71 -14.06
CA GLN A 63 -51.20 -3.12 -12.75
C GLN A 63 -50.79 -1.64 -12.63
N LEU A 64 -49.88 -1.16 -13.51
CA LEU A 64 -49.46 0.24 -13.55
C LEU A 64 -50.36 1.13 -14.40
N LEU A 65 -51.25 0.52 -15.20
CA LEU A 65 -52.16 1.22 -16.10
C LEU A 65 -53.58 1.21 -15.51
N SER A 66 -54.12 2.39 -15.17
CA SER A 66 -55.54 2.52 -14.83
C SER A 66 -56.31 3.16 -16.00
N PRO A 67 -57.55 2.72 -16.30
CA PRO A 67 -58.40 3.34 -17.32
C PRO A 67 -58.70 4.83 -17.09
N GLU A 68 -58.49 5.29 -15.86
CA GLU A 68 -58.80 6.65 -15.38
C GLU A 68 -57.56 7.57 -15.36
N ASP A 69 -56.36 7.03 -15.58
CA ASP A 69 -55.12 7.81 -15.54
C ASP A 69 -54.94 8.65 -16.81
N SER A 70 -54.49 9.89 -16.63
CA SER A 70 -53.90 10.70 -17.70
C SER A 70 -52.50 10.21 -18.07
N TYR A 71 -52.01 10.57 -19.27
CA TYR A 71 -50.64 10.26 -19.70
C TYR A 71 -49.58 10.69 -18.66
N ASP A 72 -49.67 11.91 -18.15
CA ASP A 72 -48.70 12.44 -17.17
C ASP A 72 -48.73 11.68 -15.83
N THR A 73 -49.91 11.19 -15.41
CA THR A 73 -50.04 10.40 -14.19
C THR A 73 -49.46 8.99 -14.34
N THR A 74 -49.60 8.38 -15.52
CA THR A 74 -48.98 7.07 -15.80
C THR A 74 -47.47 7.17 -15.86
N VAL A 75 -46.92 8.20 -16.53
CA VAL A 75 -45.46 8.45 -16.56
C VAL A 75 -44.90 8.60 -15.16
N LYS A 76 -45.58 9.36 -14.27
CA LYS A 76 -45.17 9.48 -12.87
C LYS A 76 -45.18 8.16 -12.12
N LYS A 77 -46.23 7.34 -12.26
CA LYS A 77 -46.30 6.01 -11.60
C LYS A 77 -45.16 5.09 -12.03
N VAL A 78 -44.81 5.10 -13.32
CA VAL A 78 -43.68 4.32 -13.85
C VAL A 78 -42.36 4.86 -13.29
N GLN A 79 -42.18 6.18 -13.28
CA GLN A 79 -40.98 6.80 -12.69
C GLN A 79 -40.85 6.47 -11.20
N ASP A 80 -41.92 6.59 -10.42
CA ASP A 80 -41.93 6.25 -8.99
C ASP A 80 -41.53 4.77 -8.74
N LYS A 81 -41.92 3.87 -9.65
CA LYS A 81 -41.52 2.46 -9.58
C LYS A 81 -40.06 2.24 -9.96
N ILE A 82 -39.56 2.96 -10.97
CA ILE A 82 -38.14 2.96 -11.32
C ILE A 82 -37.34 3.45 -10.12
N ASP A 83 -37.68 4.62 -9.57
CA ASP A 83 -36.99 5.23 -8.42
C ASP A 83 -37.01 4.27 -7.21
N SER A 84 -38.14 3.60 -6.96
CA SER A 84 -38.24 2.60 -5.90
C SER A 84 -37.34 1.38 -6.16
N ALA A 85 -37.27 0.88 -7.40
CA ALA A 85 -36.41 -0.24 -7.76
C ALA A 85 -34.92 0.13 -7.69
N GLU A 86 -34.56 1.35 -8.11
CA GLU A 86 -33.21 1.88 -7.99
C GLU A 86 -32.79 2.05 -6.53
N SER A 87 -33.68 2.52 -5.67
CA SER A 87 -33.43 2.61 -4.23
C SER A 87 -33.15 1.23 -3.63
N VAL A 88 -33.94 0.21 -4.00
CA VAL A 88 -33.72 -1.18 -3.53
C VAL A 88 -32.40 -1.74 -4.06
N ARG A 89 -32.08 -1.50 -5.35
CA ARG A 89 -30.80 -1.88 -5.96
C ARG A 89 -29.63 -1.27 -5.19
N ASP A 90 -29.66 0.03 -4.93
CA ASP A 90 -28.55 0.75 -4.30
C ASP A 90 -28.38 0.33 -2.84
N GLU A 91 -29.48 0.06 -2.13
CA GLU A 91 -29.42 -0.52 -0.78
C GLU A 91 -28.82 -1.92 -0.77
N LEU A 92 -29.22 -2.79 -1.70
CA LEU A 92 -28.67 -4.14 -1.81
C LEU A 92 -27.19 -4.10 -2.16
N LEU A 93 -26.79 -3.27 -3.13
CA LEU A 93 -25.40 -3.09 -3.51
C LEU A 93 -24.56 -2.56 -2.35
N ALA A 94 -25.06 -1.59 -1.59
CA ALA A 94 -24.38 -1.10 -0.39
C ALA A 94 -24.13 -2.23 0.62
N GLN A 95 -25.15 -3.05 0.92
CA GLN A 95 -25.02 -4.17 1.87
C GLN A 95 -24.03 -5.24 1.39
N VAL A 96 -24.06 -5.57 0.09
CA VAL A 96 -23.13 -6.55 -0.50
C VAL A 96 -21.70 -6.01 -0.48
N PHE A 97 -21.50 -4.75 -0.85
CA PHE A 97 -20.17 -4.15 -0.84
C PHE A 97 -19.61 -4.00 0.57
N ASP A 98 -20.43 -3.73 1.58
CA ASP A 98 -19.96 -3.69 2.97
C ASP A 98 -19.36 -5.04 3.42
N GLN A 99 -19.89 -6.16 2.93
CA GLN A 99 -19.35 -7.50 3.21
C GLN A 99 -18.08 -7.81 2.40
N ILE A 100 -18.01 -7.36 1.15
CA ILE A 100 -16.88 -7.62 0.25
C ILE A 100 -15.70 -6.67 0.52
N ARG A 101 -15.96 -5.48 1.08
CA ARG A 101 -14.97 -4.40 1.28
C ARG A 101 -13.66 -4.86 1.94
N PRO A 102 -13.65 -5.67 3.01
CA PRO A 102 -12.39 -6.12 3.62
C PRO A 102 -11.56 -7.00 2.68
N ILE A 103 -12.23 -7.85 1.88
CA ILE A 103 -11.57 -8.72 0.90
C ILE A 103 -11.04 -7.88 -0.26
N GLU A 104 -11.87 -6.95 -0.78
CA GLU A 104 -11.46 -6.02 -1.83
C GLU A 104 -10.21 -5.23 -1.40
N LEU A 105 -10.21 -4.71 -0.16
CA LEU A 105 -9.09 -3.99 0.42
C LEU A 105 -7.80 -4.80 0.40
N SER A 106 -7.82 -6.04 0.91
CA SER A 106 -6.64 -6.91 0.95
C SER A 106 -6.11 -7.25 -0.44
N TYR A 107 -6.98 -7.64 -1.37
CA TYR A 107 -6.56 -7.99 -2.73
C TYR A 107 -6.02 -6.79 -3.50
N ARG A 108 -6.62 -5.60 -3.34
CA ARG A 108 -6.09 -4.38 -3.96
C ARG A 108 -4.75 -3.96 -3.39
N GLN A 109 -4.50 -4.15 -2.09
CA GLN A 109 -3.17 -3.89 -1.52
C GLN A 109 -2.11 -4.81 -2.13
N VAL A 110 -2.41 -6.10 -2.30
CA VAL A 110 -1.50 -7.04 -2.97
C VAL A 110 -1.28 -6.66 -4.44
N GLN A 111 -2.33 -6.23 -5.15
CA GLN A 111 -2.18 -5.68 -6.50
C GLN A 111 -1.24 -4.47 -6.51
N MET A 112 -1.47 -3.51 -5.62
CA MET A 112 -0.67 -2.29 -5.52
C MET A 112 0.79 -2.57 -5.15
N PHE A 113 1.08 -3.60 -4.35
CA PHE A 113 2.44 -4.09 -4.12
C PHE A 113 3.12 -4.41 -5.44
N PHE A 114 2.54 -5.31 -6.25
CA PHE A 114 3.13 -5.72 -7.53
C PHE A 114 3.18 -4.62 -8.59
N GLU A 115 2.28 -3.64 -8.53
CA GLU A 115 2.38 -2.46 -9.39
C GLU A 115 3.56 -1.57 -9.01
N ASN A 116 3.87 -1.50 -7.72
CA ASN A 116 4.96 -0.67 -7.19
C ASN A 116 6.31 -1.38 -7.15
N THR A 117 6.40 -2.70 -7.38
CA THR A 117 7.68 -3.41 -7.57
C THR A 117 8.26 -3.27 -8.97
N LYS A 118 7.48 -2.85 -9.96
CA LYS A 118 7.90 -2.80 -11.37
C LYS A 118 8.97 -1.73 -11.60
N VAL A 119 10.10 -2.17 -12.18
CA VAL A 119 11.14 -1.28 -12.70
C VAL A 119 10.92 -1.06 -14.19
N ASN A 120 10.68 0.19 -14.59
CA ASN A 120 10.36 0.56 -15.97
C ASN A 120 11.62 0.79 -16.84
N ASP A 121 12.52 -0.20 -16.89
CA ASP A 121 13.75 -0.15 -17.70
C ASP A 121 13.78 -1.19 -18.83
N GLY A 122 12.67 -1.89 -19.05
CA GLY A 122 12.51 -2.91 -20.09
C GLY A 122 13.19 -4.24 -19.80
N LYS A 123 13.86 -4.41 -18.64
CA LYS A 123 14.50 -5.68 -18.28
C LYS A 123 13.52 -6.60 -17.56
N VAL A 124 13.44 -7.85 -18.01
CA VAL A 124 12.70 -8.90 -17.30
C VAL A 124 13.51 -9.34 -16.08
N ARG A 125 12.99 -9.06 -14.88
CA ARG A 125 13.54 -9.50 -13.60
C ARG A 125 12.73 -10.66 -13.04
N LYS A 126 13.31 -11.39 -12.10
CA LYS A 126 12.55 -12.35 -11.31
C LYS A 126 11.47 -11.60 -10.50
N PRO A 127 10.27 -12.18 -10.33
CA PRO A 127 9.27 -11.60 -9.44
C PRO A 127 9.82 -11.48 -8.03
N VAL A 128 9.44 -10.40 -7.34
CA VAL A 128 9.72 -10.23 -5.91
C VAL A 128 9.00 -11.34 -5.14
N GLU A 129 9.73 -12.02 -4.27
CA GLU A 129 9.14 -13.05 -3.40
C GLU A 129 8.27 -12.38 -2.32
N LEU A 130 7.03 -12.83 -2.21
CA LEU A 130 6.07 -12.33 -1.24
C LEU A 130 5.43 -13.51 -0.49
N PHE A 131 5.59 -13.52 0.82
CA PHE A 131 4.92 -14.46 1.71
C PHE A 131 3.75 -13.75 2.39
N VAL A 132 2.54 -14.28 2.20
CA VAL A 132 1.33 -13.68 2.77
C VAL A 132 0.80 -14.57 3.88
N LEU A 133 0.79 -14.02 5.10
CA LEU A 133 0.08 -14.62 6.23
C LEU A 133 -1.30 -13.99 6.31
N ASN A 134 -2.35 -14.79 6.11
CA ASN A 134 -3.72 -14.33 6.34
C ASN A 134 -4.00 -14.30 7.85
N ALA A 135 -4.08 -13.09 8.41
CA ALA A 135 -4.38 -12.87 9.82
C ALA A 135 -5.36 -11.71 9.98
N ASP A 136 -6.29 -11.84 10.93
CA ASP A 136 -7.19 -10.74 11.31
C ASP A 136 -6.44 -9.79 12.27
N PRO A 137 -6.28 -8.49 11.94
CA PRO A 137 -5.70 -7.50 12.84
C PRO A 137 -6.43 -7.45 14.20
N LYS A 138 -7.74 -7.71 14.23
CA LYS A 138 -8.52 -7.72 15.48
C LYS A 138 -8.15 -8.89 16.40
N ALA A 139 -7.50 -9.92 15.87
CA ALA A 139 -6.99 -11.05 16.66
C ALA A 139 -5.60 -10.76 17.29
N MET A 140 -4.91 -9.71 16.85
CA MET A 140 -3.64 -9.25 17.45
C MET A 140 -3.92 -8.29 18.61
N LYS A 141 -4.48 -8.80 19.71
CA LYS A 141 -4.81 -7.99 20.90
C LYS A 141 -3.66 -7.89 21.91
N ASP A 142 -2.75 -8.87 21.89
CA ASP A 142 -1.65 -8.98 22.83
C ASP A 142 -0.45 -9.68 22.16
N ILE A 143 0.72 -9.58 22.78
CA ILE A 143 1.99 -10.19 22.38
C ILE A 143 1.87 -11.71 22.27
N PHE A 144 1.02 -12.34 23.09
CA PHE A 144 0.76 -13.79 23.06
C PHE A 144 -0.26 -14.22 21.99
N SER A 145 -0.65 -13.33 21.07
CA SER A 145 -1.53 -13.69 19.97
C SER A 145 -0.90 -14.78 19.09
N ILE A 146 -1.74 -15.73 18.66
CA ILE A 146 -1.34 -16.82 17.76
C ILE A 146 -0.71 -16.26 16.48
N SER A 147 -1.19 -15.11 15.98
CA SER A 147 -0.63 -14.47 14.78
C SER A 147 0.81 -13.99 15.00
N VAL A 148 1.12 -13.41 16.15
CA VAL A 148 2.48 -12.94 16.49
C VAL A 148 3.43 -14.14 16.61
N ALA A 149 3.01 -15.18 17.31
CA ALA A 149 3.79 -16.42 17.44
C ALA A 149 3.99 -17.13 16.08
N ALA A 150 2.99 -17.10 15.20
CA ALA A 150 3.11 -17.66 13.85
C ALA A 150 4.13 -16.90 13.00
N ILE A 151 4.13 -15.57 13.07
CA ILE A 151 5.13 -14.72 12.40
C ILE A 151 6.52 -15.01 12.92
N GLU A 152 6.71 -15.03 14.25
CA GLU A 152 8.00 -15.31 14.87
C GLU A 152 8.54 -16.69 14.46
N ASN A 153 7.71 -17.73 14.53
CA ASN A 153 8.11 -19.07 14.11
C ASN A 153 8.46 -19.15 12.61
N PHE A 154 7.70 -18.47 11.75
CA PHE A 154 7.97 -18.45 10.31
C PHE A 154 9.30 -17.74 10.00
N VAL A 155 9.56 -16.59 10.64
CA VAL A 155 10.81 -15.84 10.49
C VAL A 155 11.99 -16.67 10.98
N VAL A 156 11.89 -17.29 12.15
CA VAL A 156 12.98 -18.13 12.69
C VAL A 156 13.25 -19.32 11.77
N GLN A 157 12.22 -20.06 11.36
CA GLN A 157 12.40 -21.23 10.48
C GLN A 157 13.06 -20.88 9.15
N ARG A 158 12.86 -19.64 8.66
CA ARG A 158 13.37 -19.21 7.37
C ARG A 158 14.71 -18.50 7.47
N ASN A 159 14.95 -17.66 8.48
CA ASN A 159 16.18 -16.89 8.61
C ASN A 159 17.25 -17.60 9.47
N ASP A 160 16.88 -18.60 10.27
CA ASP A 160 17.83 -19.46 11.00
C ASP A 160 18.36 -20.59 10.12
N ASN A 161 18.83 -20.24 8.93
CA ASN A 161 19.36 -21.22 7.98
C ASN A 161 20.77 -20.81 7.49
N PHE A 162 21.48 -21.74 6.87
CA PHE A 162 22.79 -21.43 6.27
C PHE A 162 22.69 -20.76 4.90
N ASN A 163 21.53 -20.78 4.23
CA ASN A 163 21.32 -20.18 2.92
C ASN A 163 20.69 -18.77 3.01
N PHE A 164 21.54 -17.76 3.11
CA PHE A 164 21.17 -16.33 3.14
C PHE A 164 20.22 -15.88 2.00
N ARG A 165 20.16 -16.62 0.88
CA ARG A 165 19.27 -16.27 -0.25
C ARG A 165 17.79 -16.40 0.08
N ASP A 166 17.44 -17.22 1.07
CA ASP A 166 16.05 -17.47 1.44
C ASP A 166 15.55 -16.53 2.55
N ASP A 167 16.42 -15.65 3.07
CA ASP A 167 16.15 -14.76 4.19
C ASP A 167 15.07 -13.73 3.87
N ILE A 168 14.12 -13.60 4.80
CA ILE A 168 13.14 -12.54 4.79
C ILE A 168 13.83 -11.24 5.21
N CYS A 169 13.75 -10.21 4.37
CA CYS A 169 14.41 -8.92 4.61
C CYS A 169 13.45 -7.82 5.10
N ASN A 170 12.15 -7.95 4.83
CA ASN A 170 11.13 -6.99 5.23
C ASN A 170 9.97 -7.71 5.93
N LEU A 171 9.49 -7.17 7.05
CA LEU A 171 8.25 -7.56 7.70
C LEU A 171 7.24 -6.43 7.51
N VAL A 172 6.12 -6.72 6.84
CA VAL A 172 5.08 -5.72 6.58
C VAL A 172 3.85 -6.06 7.40
N VAL A 173 3.44 -5.14 8.27
CA VAL A 173 2.23 -5.27 9.09
C VAL A 173 1.31 -4.09 8.78
N PRO A 174 0.31 -4.27 7.90
CA PRO A 174 -0.49 -3.16 7.41
C PRO A 174 -1.43 -2.60 8.49
N GLY A 175 -1.48 -1.27 8.59
CA GLY A 175 -2.33 -0.54 9.52
C GLY A 175 -1.71 -0.36 10.91
N PHE A 176 -2.48 0.28 11.79
CA PHE A 176 -2.06 0.55 13.15
C PHE A 176 -2.20 -0.66 14.08
N TYR A 177 -1.19 -0.88 14.92
CA TYR A 177 -1.21 -1.85 16.02
C TYR A 177 -0.64 -1.23 17.31
N PRO A 178 -1.09 -1.70 18.50
CA PRO A 178 -0.65 -1.17 19.79
C PRO A 178 0.85 -1.31 20.07
N GLN A 179 1.38 -0.44 20.93
CA GLN A 179 2.79 -0.41 21.34
C GLN A 179 3.39 -1.77 21.71
N PRO A 180 2.77 -2.60 22.58
CA PRO A 180 3.42 -3.85 23.01
C PRO A 180 3.64 -4.84 21.87
N ILE A 181 2.72 -4.86 20.90
CA ILE A 181 2.85 -5.69 19.69
C ILE A 181 3.91 -5.11 18.77
N ARG A 182 3.99 -3.78 18.66
CA ARG A 182 4.97 -3.10 17.83
C ARG A 182 6.40 -3.33 18.31
N GLU A 183 6.63 -3.16 19.60
CA GLU A 183 7.92 -3.45 20.23
C GLU A 183 8.31 -4.93 20.07
N LYS A 184 7.36 -5.86 20.13
CA LYS A 184 7.65 -7.28 19.85
C LYS A 184 8.08 -7.49 18.39
N PHE A 185 7.41 -6.87 17.42
CA PHE A 185 7.82 -6.98 16.02
C PHE A 185 9.14 -6.28 15.73
N GLU A 186 9.44 -5.18 16.41
CA GLU A 186 10.75 -4.53 16.36
C GLU A 186 11.86 -5.44 16.88
N GLN A 187 11.64 -6.12 18.01
CA GLN A 187 12.60 -7.08 18.54
C GLN A 187 12.86 -8.22 17.56
N ILE A 188 11.79 -8.77 16.96
CA ILE A 188 11.91 -9.81 15.92
C ILE A 188 12.68 -9.27 14.71
N ALA A 189 12.31 -8.10 14.20
CA ALA A 189 12.92 -7.50 13.03
C ALA A 189 14.40 -7.16 13.27
N ASN A 190 14.72 -6.55 14.41
CA ASN A 190 16.07 -6.18 14.79
C ASN A 190 16.98 -7.40 14.99
N ALA A 191 16.47 -8.47 15.61
CA ALA A 191 17.22 -9.71 15.83
C ALA A 191 17.65 -10.38 14.51
N TRP A 192 16.83 -10.27 13.46
CA TRP A 192 17.11 -10.85 12.15
C TRP A 192 17.59 -9.84 11.11
N GLY A 193 17.80 -8.58 11.50
CA GLY A 193 18.24 -7.51 10.59
C GLY A 193 17.25 -7.19 9.48
N MET A 194 15.95 -7.31 9.77
CA MET A 194 14.84 -7.01 8.87
C MET A 194 14.36 -5.57 9.06
N LEU A 195 13.69 -5.04 8.04
CA LEU A 195 12.93 -3.80 8.13
C LEU A 195 11.46 -4.09 8.46
N LEU A 196 10.97 -3.59 9.59
CA LEU A 196 9.55 -3.53 9.92
C LEU A 196 8.91 -2.32 9.24
N ILE A 197 7.86 -2.55 8.47
CA ILE A 197 7.10 -1.53 7.75
C ILE A 197 5.66 -1.56 8.26
N GLY A 198 5.25 -0.50 8.93
CA GLY A 198 3.89 -0.34 9.47
C GLY A 198 3.32 1.04 9.20
N ASP A 199 2.11 1.29 9.70
CA ASP A 199 1.37 2.52 9.43
C ASP A 199 0.82 3.16 10.71
N LEU A 200 0.52 4.45 10.62
CA LEU A 200 -0.45 5.09 11.51
C LEU A 200 -1.87 4.61 11.19
N ASP A 201 -2.82 5.00 12.04
CA ASP A 201 -4.24 4.76 11.76
C ASP A 201 -4.74 5.64 10.59
N ASP A 202 -5.96 5.38 10.13
CA ASP A 202 -6.66 6.15 9.08
C ASP A 202 -7.07 7.55 9.58
N GLU A 203 -6.08 8.38 9.88
CA GLU A 203 -6.26 9.75 10.31
C GLU A 203 -6.79 10.63 9.17
N LYS A 204 -7.79 11.45 9.47
CA LYS A 204 -8.46 12.30 8.47
C LYS A 204 -7.79 13.65 8.26
N SER A 205 -6.88 14.07 9.15
CA SER A 205 -6.25 15.39 9.08
C SER A 205 -4.89 15.43 9.77
N PHE A 206 -4.01 16.30 9.29
CA PHE A 206 -2.70 16.57 9.88
C PHE A 206 -2.80 16.93 11.38
N LYS A 207 -3.76 17.80 11.75
CA LYS A 207 -3.98 18.20 13.15
C LYS A 207 -4.31 17.03 14.07
N ASN A 208 -5.04 16.03 13.57
CA ASN A 208 -5.34 14.83 14.36
C ASN A 208 -4.08 13.99 14.59
N VAL A 209 -3.25 13.86 13.55
CA VAL A 209 -1.93 13.19 13.67
C VAL A 209 -1.11 13.90 14.74
N GLU A 210 -0.91 15.22 14.63
CA GLU A 210 -0.13 15.99 15.62
C GLU A 210 -0.66 15.85 17.05
N ARG A 211 -1.98 15.95 17.23
CA ARG A 211 -2.60 15.80 18.56
C ARG A 211 -2.32 14.42 19.15
N ASN A 212 -2.30 13.38 18.32
CA ASN A 212 -2.04 12.02 18.77
C ASN A 212 -0.55 11.75 19.08
N PHE A 213 0.36 12.68 18.77
CA PHE A 213 1.76 12.68 19.22
C PHE A 213 1.99 13.50 20.49
N LEU A 214 0.99 14.22 21.00
CA LEU A 214 1.10 14.92 22.29
C LEU A 214 1.12 13.90 23.45
N PRO A 215 1.60 14.29 24.65
CA PRO A 215 1.62 13.40 25.81
C PRO A 215 0.25 12.80 26.13
N GLY A 216 0.19 11.48 26.31
CA GLY A 216 -1.03 10.68 26.45
C GLY A 216 -1.72 10.33 25.11
N GLY A 217 -1.12 10.71 23.99
CA GLY A 217 -1.61 10.45 22.65
C GLY A 217 -1.32 9.02 22.16
N LYS A 218 -2.03 8.62 21.10
CA LYS A 218 -1.94 7.27 20.52
C LYS A 218 -0.56 6.92 19.95
N TYR A 219 0.22 7.91 19.53
CA TYR A 219 1.49 7.74 18.80
C TYR A 219 2.70 8.25 19.59
N GLU A 220 2.51 8.70 20.82
CA GLU A 220 3.58 9.20 21.71
C GLU A 220 4.75 8.20 21.79
N PHE A 221 4.42 6.91 21.80
CA PHE A 221 5.41 5.86 21.96
C PHE A 221 6.32 5.66 20.74
N LEU A 222 6.00 6.17 19.55
CA LEU A 222 6.69 5.76 18.31
C LEU A 222 8.17 6.11 18.32
N LYS A 223 8.51 7.38 18.55
CA LYS A 223 9.90 7.85 18.59
C LYS A 223 10.57 7.43 19.90
N ARG A 224 11.59 6.54 19.84
CA ARG A 224 12.27 5.99 21.03
C ARG A 224 13.79 5.91 20.85
N PRO A 225 14.59 6.07 21.93
CA PRO A 225 16.04 5.92 21.88
C PRO A 225 16.50 4.44 21.86
N ASP A 226 15.62 3.50 21.50
CA ASP A 226 15.92 2.06 21.48
C ASP A 226 16.53 1.67 20.12
N ASP A 227 17.60 0.87 20.15
CA ASP A 227 18.22 0.32 18.94
C ASP A 227 17.23 -0.53 18.13
N ALA A 228 16.29 -1.21 18.79
CA ALA A 228 15.26 -1.99 18.10
C ALA A 228 14.31 -1.11 17.28
N ALA A 229 14.09 0.14 17.68
CA ALA A 229 13.26 1.10 16.94
C ALA A 229 13.89 1.53 15.61
N ALA A 230 15.20 1.29 15.41
CA ALA A 230 15.86 1.53 14.12
C ALA A 230 15.37 0.54 13.04
N ALA A 231 14.83 -0.61 13.45
CA ALA A 231 14.25 -1.58 12.53
C ALA A 231 12.88 -1.14 12.00
N ASP A 232 12.23 -0.15 12.61
CA ASP A 232 10.84 0.21 12.34
C ASP A 232 10.68 1.51 11.57
N VAL A 233 9.83 1.45 10.55
CA VAL A 233 9.43 2.56 9.70
C VAL A 233 7.91 2.69 9.74
N CYS A 234 7.45 3.90 10.07
CA CYS A 234 6.03 4.20 10.15
C CYS A 234 5.59 5.12 9.01
N LEU A 235 4.61 4.68 8.25
CA LEU A 235 3.99 5.48 7.20
C LEU A 235 2.71 6.16 7.67
N MET A 236 2.33 7.22 6.97
CA MET A 236 1.04 7.88 7.17
C MET A 236 0.38 8.27 5.85
N GLY A 237 -0.91 8.59 5.92
CA GLY A 237 -1.70 9.02 4.77
C GLY A 237 -2.15 7.83 3.93
N TYR A 238 -3.28 7.22 4.31
CA TYR A 238 -3.84 6.09 3.57
C TYR A 238 -4.07 6.43 2.10
N LEU A 239 -3.77 5.48 1.22
CA LEU A 239 -3.90 5.65 -0.23
C LEU A 239 -5.30 5.28 -0.68
N GLN A 240 -5.88 6.08 -1.59
CA GLN A 240 -7.12 5.74 -2.26
C GLN A 240 -6.85 4.64 -3.30
N LEU A 241 -7.27 3.42 -3.00
CA LEU A 241 -7.14 2.25 -3.86
C LEU A 241 -8.23 2.18 -4.93
N ARG A 242 -9.39 2.80 -4.66
CA ARG A 242 -10.54 2.89 -5.56
C ARG A 242 -11.41 4.09 -5.20
N ALA A 243 -11.91 4.80 -6.21
CA ALA A 243 -12.96 5.81 -6.03
C ALA A 243 -14.28 5.17 -5.57
N GLY A 244 -15.04 5.87 -4.73
CA GLY A 244 -16.32 5.35 -4.20
C GLY A 244 -17.35 5.12 -5.30
N HIS A 245 -18.11 4.04 -5.20
CA HIS A 245 -19.26 3.82 -6.07
C HIS A 245 -20.45 4.70 -5.65
N TRP A 246 -21.38 4.98 -6.57
CA TRP A 246 -22.51 5.89 -6.30
C TRP A 246 -23.44 5.40 -5.19
N PHE A 247 -23.51 4.09 -4.96
CA PHE A 247 -24.35 3.44 -3.96
C PHE A 247 -23.68 3.32 -2.58
N GLU A 248 -22.38 3.59 -2.47
CA GLU A 248 -21.66 3.54 -1.19
C GLU A 248 -22.07 4.70 -0.27
N LYS A 249 -22.26 4.42 1.03
CA LYS A 249 -22.79 5.36 2.02
C LYS A 249 -21.75 5.69 3.12
N GLY A 250 -21.87 6.85 3.75
CA GLY A 250 -20.97 7.27 4.84
C GLY A 250 -19.51 7.45 4.38
N ASP A 251 -18.55 7.03 5.21
CA ASP A 251 -17.11 7.09 4.93
C ASP A 251 -16.69 6.34 3.66
N ALA A 252 -17.50 5.38 3.22
CA ALA A 252 -17.28 4.61 2.00
C ALA A 252 -17.44 5.45 0.73
N LYS A 253 -18.20 6.54 0.79
CA LYS A 253 -18.46 7.43 -0.34
C LYS A 253 -17.19 8.09 -0.88
N ASP A 254 -16.21 8.35 -0.01
CA ASP A 254 -14.92 8.92 -0.40
C ASP A 254 -14.02 7.90 -1.13
N GLY A 255 -14.41 6.62 -1.14
CA GLY A 255 -13.71 5.52 -1.77
C GLY A 255 -13.08 4.53 -0.80
N LEU A 256 -12.35 3.58 -1.36
CA LEU A 256 -11.64 2.56 -0.62
C LEU A 256 -10.22 3.04 -0.32
N TYR A 257 -9.96 3.34 0.94
CA TYR A 257 -8.64 3.73 1.42
C TYR A 257 -7.95 2.55 2.09
N GLY A 258 -6.64 2.42 1.89
CA GLY A 258 -5.83 1.40 2.54
C GLY A 258 -4.48 1.90 3.05
N PRO A 259 -3.88 1.19 4.01
CA PRO A 259 -2.54 1.45 4.52
C PRO A 259 -1.49 1.46 3.39
N PRO A 260 -0.56 2.43 3.41
CA PRO A 260 0.49 2.53 2.40
C PRO A 260 1.68 1.59 2.61
N SER A 261 1.88 0.98 3.77
CA SER A 261 3.02 0.08 4.07
C SER A 261 3.28 -0.99 3.02
N VAL A 262 2.24 -1.67 2.53
CA VAL A 262 2.34 -2.68 1.47
C VAL A 262 2.85 -2.06 0.17
N VAL A 263 2.37 -0.87 -0.17
CA VAL A 263 2.78 -0.14 -1.38
C VAL A 263 4.23 0.33 -1.26
N PHE A 264 4.61 0.80 -0.07
CA PHE A 264 5.98 1.21 0.25
C PHE A 264 6.95 0.04 0.20
N ALA A 265 6.58 -1.13 0.73
CA ALA A 265 7.39 -2.35 0.63
C ALA A 265 7.66 -2.73 -0.83
N GLY A 266 6.64 -2.59 -1.71
CA GLY A 266 6.82 -2.77 -3.14
C GLY A 266 7.78 -1.74 -3.74
N ALA A 267 7.67 -0.47 -3.32
CA ALA A 267 8.57 0.60 -3.74
C ALA A 267 10.02 0.39 -3.25
N VAL A 268 10.23 -0.15 -2.05
CA VAL A 268 11.55 -0.53 -1.53
C VAL A 268 12.18 -1.58 -2.44
N ALA A 269 11.45 -2.65 -2.76
CA ALA A 269 11.95 -3.69 -3.66
C ALA A 269 12.29 -3.13 -5.05
N ARG A 270 11.46 -2.21 -5.58
CA ARG A 270 11.75 -1.50 -6.82
C ARG A 270 13.04 -0.68 -6.76
N ALA A 271 13.27 0.04 -5.65
CA ALA A 271 14.48 0.83 -5.47
C ALA A 271 15.73 -0.06 -5.38
N ASP A 272 15.64 -1.17 -4.66
CA ASP A 272 16.72 -2.15 -4.55
C ASP A 272 17.09 -2.73 -5.94
N ASP A 273 16.09 -3.12 -6.74
CA ASP A 273 16.29 -3.69 -8.08
C ASP A 273 16.77 -2.68 -9.13
N ALA A 274 16.47 -1.39 -8.92
CA ALA A 274 16.77 -0.33 -9.88
C ALA A 274 18.09 0.39 -9.59
N GLN A 275 18.40 0.68 -8.32
CA GLN A 275 19.51 1.53 -7.89
C GLN A 275 20.39 0.87 -6.83
N GLY A 276 19.87 -0.10 -6.09
CA GLY A 276 20.56 -0.75 -4.97
C GLY A 276 20.07 -0.25 -3.60
N MET A 277 20.45 -1.01 -2.57
CA MET A 277 19.93 -0.86 -1.20
C MET A 277 20.23 0.48 -0.52
N ALA A 278 21.27 1.20 -0.96
CA ALA A 278 21.62 2.51 -0.43
C ALA A 278 20.57 3.59 -0.76
N GLN A 279 19.81 3.39 -1.84
CA GLN A 279 18.79 4.34 -2.28
C GLN A 279 17.41 3.96 -1.73
N GLY A 280 16.84 4.81 -0.89
CA GLY A 280 15.46 4.66 -0.43
C GLY A 280 14.43 5.07 -1.51
N PRO A 281 13.21 4.50 -1.51
CA PRO A 281 12.12 4.87 -2.41
C PRO A 281 11.44 6.16 -1.95
N VAL A 282 12.18 7.27 -1.90
CA VAL A 282 11.72 8.54 -1.36
C VAL A 282 12.00 9.70 -2.32
N GLY A 283 11.22 10.78 -2.19
CA GLY A 283 11.31 11.96 -3.05
C GLY A 283 10.67 11.76 -4.42
N SER A 284 10.62 12.84 -5.22
CA SER A 284 9.94 12.85 -6.52
C SER A 284 10.51 11.86 -7.54
N ARG A 285 11.81 11.60 -7.48
CA ARG A 285 12.49 10.74 -8.47
C ARG A 285 12.30 9.24 -8.23
N PHE A 286 12.38 8.79 -6.98
CA PHE A 286 12.39 7.36 -6.63
C PHE A 286 11.16 6.92 -5.83
N GLY A 287 10.54 7.85 -5.11
CA GLY A 287 9.41 7.59 -4.21
C GLY A 287 8.04 7.65 -4.86
N ARG A 288 7.94 7.79 -6.19
CA ARG A 288 6.66 7.83 -6.90
C ARG A 288 5.81 6.59 -6.60
N VAL A 289 4.56 6.83 -6.26
CA VAL A 289 3.52 5.83 -6.03
C VAL A 289 2.76 5.61 -7.33
N VAL A 290 2.59 4.34 -7.70
CA VAL A 290 1.83 3.92 -8.89
C VAL A 290 0.48 3.35 -8.45
N GLY A 291 -0.58 3.65 -9.19
CA GLY A 291 -1.91 3.04 -9.01
C GLY A 291 -2.87 3.77 -8.06
N ALA A 292 -2.39 4.75 -7.29
CA ALA A 292 -3.21 5.57 -6.40
C ALA A 292 -3.32 7.01 -6.91
N GLU A 293 -4.54 7.57 -6.89
CA GLU A 293 -4.80 8.94 -7.33
C GLU A 293 -4.66 9.95 -6.19
N LYS A 294 -5.08 9.58 -4.98
CA LYS A 294 -5.16 10.45 -3.80
C LYS A 294 -4.64 9.77 -2.55
N ALA A 295 -4.13 10.57 -1.62
CA ALA A 295 -3.86 10.14 -0.26
C ALA A 295 -4.84 10.84 0.71
N ARG A 296 -5.07 10.24 1.89
CA ARG A 296 -5.97 10.77 2.91
C ARG A 296 -5.53 12.13 3.44
N ILE A 297 -4.22 12.28 3.59
CA ILE A 297 -3.54 13.47 4.07
C ILE A 297 -2.42 13.73 3.08
N GLU A 298 -2.43 14.92 2.48
CA GLU A 298 -1.39 15.40 1.57
C GLU A 298 -0.80 16.67 2.22
N PRO A 299 0.24 16.53 3.06
CA PRO A 299 0.73 17.61 3.89
C PRO A 299 1.41 18.69 3.07
N LEU A 300 1.36 19.93 3.58
CA LEU A 300 2.08 21.06 3.01
C LEU A 300 3.58 20.96 3.30
N ILE A 301 4.41 21.67 2.53
CA ILE A 301 5.88 21.67 2.69
C ILE A 301 6.30 21.98 4.14
N GLY A 302 5.68 22.96 4.79
CA GLY A 302 5.97 23.30 6.19
C GLY A 302 5.54 22.24 7.20
N GLU A 303 4.56 21.39 6.86
CA GLU A 303 4.10 20.28 7.70
C GLU A 303 5.00 19.04 7.50
N MET A 304 5.60 18.88 6.32
CA MET A 304 6.45 17.73 5.98
C MET A 304 7.70 17.64 6.84
N GLU A 305 8.38 18.75 7.09
CA GLU A 305 9.56 18.78 7.98
C GLU A 305 9.17 18.31 9.40
N HIS A 306 8.03 18.80 9.89
CA HIS A 306 7.53 18.42 11.21
C HIS A 306 7.17 16.93 11.29
N LEU A 307 6.51 16.37 10.27
CA LEU A 307 6.15 14.96 10.20
C LEU A 307 7.38 14.05 10.05
N SER A 308 8.29 14.39 9.16
CA SER A 308 9.42 13.53 8.84
C SER A 308 10.54 13.64 9.86
N MET A 309 10.95 14.84 10.26
CA MET A 309 12.11 15.03 11.13
C MET A 309 11.75 14.91 12.61
N GLU A 310 10.63 15.51 13.04
CA GLU A 310 10.26 15.50 14.45
C GLU A 310 9.43 14.28 14.85
N ARG A 311 8.48 13.87 14.00
CA ARG A 311 7.63 12.69 14.25
C ARG A 311 8.14 11.40 13.62
N GLN A 312 9.21 11.46 12.83
CA GLN A 312 9.86 10.29 12.22
C GLN A 312 8.91 9.45 11.35
N LEU A 313 7.95 10.10 10.69
CA LEU A 313 7.01 9.45 9.79
C LEU A 313 7.48 9.54 8.34
N ILE A 314 7.00 8.62 7.51
CA ILE A 314 7.07 8.71 6.06
C ILE A 314 5.70 9.15 5.53
N PRO A 315 5.48 10.46 5.31
CA PRO A 315 4.28 10.96 4.64
C PRO A 315 4.28 10.70 3.14
N ILE A 316 3.08 10.80 2.55
CA ILE A 316 2.87 10.80 1.10
C ILE A 316 2.54 12.22 0.68
N ILE A 317 3.29 12.74 -0.28
CA ILE A 317 3.24 14.12 -0.75
C ILE A 317 2.92 14.15 -2.25
N ARG A 318 2.59 15.34 -2.76
CA ARG A 318 2.53 15.58 -4.20
C ARG A 318 3.80 16.25 -4.68
N ASP A 319 4.38 15.74 -5.75
CA ASP A 319 5.48 16.42 -6.45
C ASP A 319 4.96 17.58 -7.32
N ALA A 320 5.87 18.30 -7.98
CA ALA A 320 5.52 19.41 -8.86
C ALA A 320 4.68 18.99 -10.08
N ASP A 321 4.77 17.72 -10.48
CA ASP A 321 4.01 17.12 -11.58
C ASP A 321 2.70 16.46 -11.10
N ASN A 322 2.31 16.71 -9.85
CA ASN A 322 1.10 16.19 -9.21
C ASN A 322 1.06 14.67 -9.02
N HIS A 323 2.21 13.99 -9.00
CA HIS A 323 2.32 12.58 -8.63
C HIS A 323 2.45 12.41 -7.12
N LEU A 324 1.82 11.36 -6.59
CA LEU A 324 2.01 10.94 -5.22
C LEU A 324 3.41 10.34 -5.03
N CYS A 325 4.13 10.77 -4.00
CA CYS A 325 5.47 10.33 -3.68
C CYS A 325 5.64 10.10 -2.17
N PHE A 326 6.35 9.05 -1.78
CA PHE A 326 6.82 8.90 -0.40
C PHE A 326 7.90 9.93 -0.09
N TYR A 327 7.87 10.50 1.11
CA TYR A 327 8.83 11.49 1.57
C TYR A 327 9.37 11.14 2.95
N GLY A 328 10.66 11.37 3.16
CA GLY A 328 11.33 11.05 4.42
C GLY A 328 11.92 9.65 4.43
N CYS A 329 13.08 9.51 5.06
CA CYS A 329 13.84 8.26 5.11
C CYS A 329 14.12 7.80 6.54
N ARG A 330 13.32 8.30 7.50
CA ARG A 330 13.56 8.13 8.93
C ARG A 330 13.02 6.80 9.47
N THR A 331 13.71 6.27 10.47
CA THR A 331 13.25 5.17 11.35
C THR A 331 12.64 5.75 12.63
N GLN A 332 12.06 4.90 13.47
CA GLN A 332 11.56 5.30 14.80
C GLN A 332 12.64 5.48 15.89
N ALA A 333 13.90 5.15 15.60
CA ALA A 333 15.02 5.41 16.51
C ALA A 333 15.33 6.90 16.66
N ASP A 334 15.38 7.40 17.89
CA ASP A 334 15.82 8.76 18.23
C ASP A 334 17.34 8.84 18.27
N ASP A 335 17.94 8.93 17.08
CA ASP A 335 19.37 9.06 16.88
C ASP A 335 19.70 10.37 16.15
N PRO A 336 19.78 11.52 16.84
CA PRO A 336 19.94 12.83 16.19
C PRO A 336 21.24 12.93 15.38
N TYR A 337 22.32 12.32 15.86
CA TYR A 337 23.67 12.46 15.30
C TYR A 337 24.18 11.23 14.55
N GLY A 338 23.63 10.06 14.81
CA GLY A 338 24.08 8.83 14.18
C GLY A 338 23.35 8.52 12.87
N VAL A 339 23.60 7.30 12.40
CA VAL A 339 23.16 6.80 11.10
C VAL A 339 21.90 5.95 11.21
N LEU A 340 21.55 5.47 12.41
CA LEU A 340 20.41 4.56 12.62
C LEU A 340 19.08 5.26 12.43
N LYS A 341 19.06 6.59 12.49
CA LYS A 341 17.88 7.40 12.14
C LYS A 341 17.39 7.19 10.71
N PHE A 342 18.21 6.60 9.82
CA PHE A 342 17.86 6.35 8.42
C PHE A 342 17.67 4.86 8.17
N PHE A 343 16.53 4.47 7.60
CA PHE A 343 16.27 3.05 7.36
C PHE A 343 17.20 2.47 6.29
N THR A 344 17.66 3.28 5.33
CA THR A 344 18.64 2.85 4.32
C THR A 344 19.97 2.47 4.97
N SER A 345 20.47 3.31 5.89
CA SER A 345 21.68 3.04 6.65
C SER A 345 21.53 1.80 7.54
N TYR A 346 20.41 1.68 8.25
CA TYR A 346 20.10 0.49 9.05
C TYR A 346 20.13 -0.79 8.20
N ARG A 347 19.48 -0.78 7.03
CA ARG A 347 19.48 -1.92 6.09
C ARG A 347 20.89 -2.29 5.61
N ILE A 348 21.72 -1.29 5.28
CA ILE A 348 23.11 -1.51 4.89
C ILE A 348 23.88 -2.23 6.01
N LEU A 349 23.78 -1.73 7.24
CA LEU A 349 24.48 -2.32 8.39
C LEU A 349 24.05 -3.77 8.62
N ARG A 350 22.74 -4.04 8.58
CA ARG A 350 22.19 -5.40 8.77
C ARG A 350 22.50 -6.35 7.62
N TYR A 351 22.62 -5.85 6.40
CA TYR A 351 23.09 -6.65 5.26
C TYR A 351 24.55 -7.05 5.44
N LEU A 352 25.43 -6.10 5.79
CA LEU A 352 26.85 -6.37 6.01
C LEU A 352 27.07 -7.35 7.16
N GLU A 353 26.37 -7.16 8.27
CA GLU A 353 26.40 -8.09 9.41
C GLU A 353 26.06 -9.52 8.98
N ARG A 354 25.00 -9.69 8.17
CA ARG A 354 24.58 -11.01 7.68
C ARG A 354 25.58 -11.61 6.70
N CYS A 355 26.12 -10.82 5.77
CA CYS A 355 27.16 -11.28 4.85
C CYS A 355 28.42 -11.76 5.60
N CYS A 356 28.90 -10.96 6.56
CA CYS A 356 30.05 -11.31 7.40
C CYS A 356 29.77 -12.56 8.24
N ARG A 357 28.61 -12.63 8.92
CA ARG A 357 28.21 -13.79 9.72
C ARG A 357 28.15 -15.06 8.88
N HIS A 358 27.53 -15.00 7.71
CA HIS A 358 27.42 -16.15 6.82
C HIS A 358 28.80 -16.67 6.39
N TYR A 359 29.69 -15.77 5.99
CA TYR A 359 31.06 -16.15 5.63
C TYR A 359 31.81 -16.79 6.82
N LEU A 360 31.74 -16.16 8.00
CA LEU A 360 32.39 -16.66 9.21
C LEU A 360 31.88 -18.05 9.63
N LEU A 361 30.59 -18.34 9.43
CA LEU A 361 30.02 -19.66 9.69
C LEU A 361 30.55 -20.74 8.74
N GLN A 362 30.91 -20.42 7.49
CA GLN A 362 31.49 -21.39 6.56
C GLN A 362 32.91 -21.79 6.93
N VAL A 363 33.67 -20.86 7.53
CA VAL A 363 35.06 -21.09 7.95
C VAL A 363 35.16 -21.57 9.40
N ALA A 364 34.05 -21.57 10.14
CA ALA A 364 33.98 -22.06 11.51
C ALA A 364 34.37 -23.54 11.61
N GLY A 365 34.98 -23.92 12.74
CA GLY A 365 35.46 -25.29 13.00
C GLY A 365 36.88 -25.59 12.51
N GLN A 366 37.52 -24.66 11.80
CA GLN A 366 38.93 -24.77 11.43
C GLN A 366 39.85 -24.28 12.57
N ILE A 367 41.10 -24.75 12.59
CA ILE A 367 42.07 -24.35 13.60
C ILE A 367 42.48 -22.88 13.35
N LEU A 368 42.31 -22.03 14.37
CA LEU A 368 42.69 -20.62 14.33
C LEU A 368 44.23 -20.44 14.36
N THR A 369 44.89 -20.66 13.23
CA THR A 369 46.29 -20.24 13.01
C THR A 369 46.34 -18.77 12.57
N ARG A 370 47.51 -18.12 12.69
CA ARG A 370 47.66 -16.72 12.21
C ARG A 370 47.43 -16.65 10.70
N ASP A 371 48.06 -17.55 9.95
CA ASP A 371 47.92 -17.62 8.50
C ASP A 371 46.46 -17.88 8.08
N PHE A 372 45.73 -18.70 8.83
CA PHE A 372 44.31 -18.93 8.59
C PHE A 372 43.47 -17.67 8.79
N MET A 373 43.63 -16.96 9.91
CA MET A 373 42.88 -15.72 10.14
C MET A 373 43.21 -14.66 9.08
N ASP A 374 44.45 -14.58 8.63
CA ASP A 374 44.87 -13.59 7.61
C ASP A 374 44.25 -13.93 6.24
N GLN A 375 44.37 -15.18 5.80
CA GLN A 375 43.99 -15.60 4.45
C GLN A 375 42.51 -15.97 4.31
N GLN A 376 41.89 -16.51 5.35
CA GLN A 376 40.53 -17.08 5.33
C GLN A 376 39.52 -16.26 6.13
N ILE A 377 39.94 -15.22 6.87
CA ILE A 377 39.00 -14.32 7.57
C ILE A 377 39.22 -12.88 7.12
N GLU A 378 40.39 -12.30 7.38
CA GLU A 378 40.64 -10.88 7.15
C GLU A 378 40.62 -10.51 5.67
N THR A 379 41.38 -11.22 4.83
CA THR A 379 41.44 -10.92 3.38
C THR A 379 40.08 -11.04 2.69
N PRO A 380 39.29 -12.11 2.92
CA PRO A 380 37.98 -12.25 2.29
C PRO A 380 36.96 -11.23 2.79
N LEU A 381 36.96 -10.90 4.08
CA LEU A 381 36.10 -9.85 4.62
C LEU A 381 36.46 -8.47 4.06
N LYS A 382 37.76 -8.14 3.96
CA LYS A 382 38.22 -6.90 3.30
C LYS A 382 37.75 -6.83 1.86
N ARG A 383 37.93 -7.91 1.09
CA ARG A 383 37.45 -7.98 -0.29
C ARG A 383 35.95 -7.74 -0.40
N LEU A 384 35.15 -8.35 0.48
CA LEU A 384 33.70 -8.15 0.50
C LEU A 384 33.36 -6.68 0.78
N LEU A 385 34.04 -6.05 1.74
CA LEU A 385 33.81 -4.65 2.09
C LEU A 385 34.30 -3.69 1.01
N ASP A 386 35.44 -3.97 0.37
CA ASP A 386 35.96 -3.20 -0.77
C ASP A 386 34.97 -3.22 -1.94
N GLU A 387 34.38 -4.37 -2.26
CA GLU A 387 33.31 -4.47 -3.28
C GLU A 387 32.09 -3.60 -2.93
N GLN A 388 31.76 -3.44 -1.64
CA GLN A 388 30.67 -2.56 -1.19
C GLN A 388 31.04 -1.07 -1.25
N VAL A 389 32.31 -0.72 -1.05
CA VAL A 389 32.82 0.65 -1.27
C VAL A 389 32.74 1.00 -2.76
N GLU A 390 33.19 0.10 -3.64
CA GLU A 390 33.14 0.30 -5.09
C GLU A 390 31.71 0.48 -5.63
N GLN A 391 30.75 -0.24 -5.04
CA GLN A 391 29.32 -0.10 -5.36
C GLN A 391 28.69 1.19 -4.80
N GLY A 392 29.37 1.89 -3.90
CA GLY A 392 28.85 3.09 -3.23
C GLY A 392 27.85 2.80 -2.11
N THR A 393 27.71 1.54 -1.68
CA THR A 393 26.85 1.14 -0.56
C THR A 393 27.39 1.69 0.76
N ILE A 394 28.72 1.71 0.91
CA ILE A 394 29.42 2.29 2.05
C ILE A 394 30.47 3.29 1.57
N ILE A 395 30.75 4.29 2.41
CA ILE A 395 31.78 5.31 2.14
C ILE A 395 33.17 4.79 2.53
N GLY A 396 33.24 4.01 3.62
CA GLY A 396 34.48 3.44 4.13
C GLY A 396 34.25 2.53 5.32
N TYR A 397 35.29 1.80 5.69
CA TYR A 397 35.27 0.87 6.82
C TYR A 397 36.64 0.77 7.50
N ASP A 398 36.65 0.33 8.75
CA ASP A 398 37.84 -0.11 9.49
C ASP A 398 37.57 -1.51 10.03
N LEU A 399 38.42 -2.47 9.64
CA LEU A 399 38.30 -3.88 10.03
C LEU A 399 39.54 -4.28 10.84
N PHE A 400 39.31 -4.66 12.09
CA PHE A 400 40.31 -5.19 12.98
C PHE A 400 39.99 -6.62 13.38
N VAL A 401 40.93 -7.55 13.14
CA VAL A 401 40.84 -8.94 13.58
C VAL A 401 41.86 -9.17 14.67
N ASP A 402 41.41 -9.52 15.88
CA ASP A 402 42.30 -9.82 17.01
C ASP A 402 42.96 -11.19 16.81
N LYS A 403 44.30 -11.20 16.87
CA LYS A 403 45.14 -12.38 16.61
C LYS A 403 45.85 -12.88 17.86
N ASP A 404 45.44 -12.43 19.05
CA ASP A 404 46.03 -12.83 20.33
C ASP A 404 46.07 -14.36 20.49
N SER A 405 47.25 -14.88 20.85
CA SER A 405 47.46 -16.30 21.14
C SER A 405 46.55 -16.85 22.23
N SER A 406 46.22 -16.05 23.25
CA SER A 406 45.43 -16.53 24.40
C SER A 406 43.99 -16.83 23.99
N LYS A 407 43.36 -15.92 23.22
CA LYS A 407 42.00 -16.08 22.69
C LYS A 407 41.92 -17.19 21.64
N ARG A 408 42.94 -17.30 20.79
CA ARG A 408 43.04 -18.40 19.80
C ARG A 408 43.05 -19.78 20.42
N MET A 409 43.79 -19.98 21.51
CA MET A 409 43.80 -21.26 22.22
C MET A 409 42.41 -21.62 22.80
N GLN A 410 41.57 -20.62 23.04
CA GLN A 410 40.18 -20.80 23.49
C GLN A 410 39.19 -20.92 22.33
N GLY A 411 39.66 -20.84 21.07
CA GLY A 411 38.79 -20.86 19.89
C GLY A 411 38.05 -19.55 19.62
N ILE A 412 38.44 -18.46 20.27
CA ILE A 412 37.78 -17.14 20.16
C ILE A 412 38.58 -16.27 19.17
N CYS A 413 37.86 -15.66 18.22
CA CYS A 413 38.39 -14.67 17.29
C CYS A 413 37.50 -13.43 17.35
N ASP A 414 38.02 -12.35 17.92
CA ASP A 414 37.29 -11.09 18.01
C ASP A 414 37.50 -10.29 16.74
N ILE A 415 36.40 -9.86 16.12
CA ILE A 415 36.42 -9.07 14.90
C ILE A 415 35.65 -7.78 15.19
N THR A 416 36.34 -6.65 15.05
CA THR A 416 35.76 -5.33 15.18
C THR A 416 35.64 -4.72 13.79
N LEU A 417 34.41 -4.40 13.41
CA LEU A 417 34.10 -3.77 12.12
C LEU A 417 33.40 -2.44 12.37
N SER A 418 34.06 -1.34 12.01
CA SER A 418 33.46 0.00 11.99
C SER A 418 33.13 0.37 10.55
N VAL A 419 31.88 0.77 10.27
CA VAL A 419 31.42 1.06 8.90
C VAL A 419 30.74 2.41 8.84
N MET A 420 31.00 3.14 7.76
CA MET A 420 30.28 4.37 7.42
C MET A 420 29.34 4.11 6.23
N PRO A 421 28.03 3.88 6.47
CA PRO A 421 27.07 3.64 5.39
C PRO A 421 26.80 4.91 4.59
N THR A 422 26.44 4.74 3.32
CA THR A 422 25.96 5.85 2.49
C THR A 422 24.57 6.27 2.94
N GLY A 423 24.46 7.47 3.52
CA GLY A 423 23.22 8.03 4.01
C GLY A 423 22.55 8.96 2.99
N PRO A 424 21.21 9.09 3.03
CA PRO A 424 20.48 10.06 2.23
C PRO A 424 20.73 11.50 2.75
N ALA A 425 20.74 12.47 1.83
CA ALA A 425 20.80 13.88 2.20
C ALA A 425 19.39 14.41 2.54
N GLU A 426 19.22 14.96 3.74
CA GLU A 426 17.96 15.60 4.16
C GLU A 426 18.00 17.13 4.11
N THR A 427 19.13 17.76 4.45
CA THR A 427 19.25 19.23 4.52
C THR A 427 20.36 19.70 3.60
N PHE A 428 20.04 20.66 2.74
CA PHE A 428 21.00 21.32 1.86
C PHE A 428 21.24 22.74 2.35
N VAL A 429 22.48 23.06 2.73
CA VAL A 429 22.88 24.42 3.15
C VAL A 429 23.54 25.10 1.96
N LEU A 430 22.89 26.14 1.42
CA LEU A 430 23.42 26.94 0.31
C LEU A 430 23.95 28.28 0.84
N LYS A 431 25.23 28.56 0.60
CA LYS A 431 25.83 29.87 0.83
C LYS A 431 25.99 30.59 -0.52
N ILE A 432 25.35 31.75 -0.67
CA ILE A 432 25.52 32.64 -1.83
C ILE A 432 26.39 33.81 -1.39
N ASP A 433 27.63 33.86 -1.87
CA ASP A 433 28.54 34.99 -1.65
C ASP A 433 28.39 36.01 -2.78
N VAL A 434 28.30 37.29 -2.42
CA VAL A 434 28.25 38.43 -3.37
C VAL A 434 29.59 39.15 -3.31
N PRO A 435 30.16 39.60 -4.44
CA PRO A 435 31.42 40.36 -4.42
C PRO A 435 31.29 41.65 -3.61
N ASP A 436 32.31 41.92 -2.79
CA ASP A 436 32.44 43.20 -2.10
C ASP A 436 32.70 44.32 -3.12
N PHE A 437 31.68 45.15 -3.35
CA PHE A 437 31.83 46.35 -4.16
C PHE A 437 32.56 47.43 -3.34
N SER A 438 33.89 47.38 -3.33
CA SER A 438 34.69 48.51 -2.84
C SER A 438 34.50 49.71 -3.78
N LYS A 439 34.19 50.88 -3.24
CA LYS A 439 34.14 52.13 -4.01
C LYS A 439 35.54 52.44 -4.52
N GLN A 440 35.82 52.12 -5.78
CA GLN A 440 36.95 52.69 -6.49
C GLN A 440 36.69 54.19 -6.71
N GLY A 441 37.58 55.02 -6.14
CA GLY A 441 37.85 56.37 -6.62
C GLY A 441 37.04 57.50 -5.98
N LYS A 442 37.66 58.21 -5.04
CA LYS A 442 38.00 59.63 -5.26
C LYS A 442 39.38 59.88 -4.67
N GLU A 443 40.37 59.84 -5.55
CA GLU A 443 41.52 60.75 -5.46
C GLU A 443 40.98 62.17 -5.57
N GLU A 444 41.25 62.99 -4.56
CA GLU A 444 41.72 64.37 -4.68
C GLU A 444 42.38 64.79 -3.37
#